data_AF-A0A958C9Q3-F1
#
_entry.id   AF-A0A958C9Q3-F1
#
_cell.length_a   1.000
_cell.length_b   1.000
_cell.length_c   1.000
_cell.angle_alpha   90.00
_cell.angle_beta   90.00
_cell.angle_gamma   90.00
#
_symmetry.space_group_name_H-M   'P 1'
#
loop_
_entity.id
_entity.type
_entity.pdbx_description
1 polymer ?
#
loop_
_entity_poly.entity_id
_entity_poly.type
_entity_poly.pdbx_seq_one_letter_code
_entity_poly.pdbx_strand_id
1 'polypeptide(L)'
;EVSYGTHFFQDLVEARIFPLAVFPEQADNAFNRRFLAEAANKLAERSPADAALEGVIKVIDVAEARGGQLLEVDMSGDQEQALAWFRRYD
;
A
#
# COMPACT_ATOMS: atom_id res chain seq x y z
N GLU A 1 -13.61 3.55 29.07
CA GLU A 1 -12.99 4.38 28.02
C GLU A 1 -12.73 3.51 26.82
N VAL A 2 -13.16 3.96 25.65
CA VAL A 2 -13.09 3.17 24.42
C VAL A 2 -11.90 3.68 23.63
N SER A 3 -10.74 3.07 23.83
CA SER A 3 -9.55 3.39 23.06
C SER A 3 -9.63 2.68 21.71
N TYR A 4 -10.55 3.12 20.84
CA TYR A 4 -10.74 2.57 19.51
C TYR A 4 -9.48 2.66 18.64
N GLY A 5 -8.58 3.62 18.92
CA GLY A 5 -7.32 3.77 18.18
C GLY A 5 -6.29 2.68 18.50
N THR A 6 -6.07 2.36 19.77
CA THR A 6 -5.03 1.40 20.20
C THR A 6 -5.35 -0.03 19.79
N HIS A 7 -6.63 -0.43 19.77
CA HIS A 7 -7.02 -1.76 19.27
C HIS A 7 -6.70 -1.91 17.78
N PHE A 8 -7.01 -0.90 16.96
CA PHE A 8 -6.67 -0.92 15.54
C PHE A 8 -5.16 -1.06 15.31
N PHE A 9 -4.33 -0.28 16.01
CA PHE A 9 -2.87 -0.41 15.90
C PHE A 9 -2.35 -1.76 16.42
N GLN A 10 -2.97 -2.28 17.48
CA GLN A 10 -2.63 -3.60 18.00
C GLN A 10 -2.95 -4.70 16.98
N ASP A 11 -4.11 -4.64 16.33
CA ASP A 11 -4.53 -5.59 15.29
C ASP A 11 -3.55 -5.56 14.09
N LEU A 12 -3.06 -4.38 13.69
CA LEU A 12 -2.04 -4.26 12.64
C LEU A 12 -0.73 -4.96 13.03
N VAL A 13 -0.24 -4.74 14.26
CA VAL A 13 0.99 -5.37 14.75
C VAL A 13 0.81 -6.90 14.82
N GLU A 14 -0.33 -7.38 15.32
CA GLU A 14 -0.65 -8.81 15.38
C GLU A 14 -0.71 -9.44 13.97
N ALA A 15 -1.23 -8.70 12.99
CA ALA A 15 -1.27 -9.09 11.59
C ALA A 15 0.06 -8.89 10.82
N ARG A 16 1.11 -8.40 11.49
CA ARG A 16 2.42 -8.05 10.91
C ARG A 16 2.33 -6.99 9.79
N ILE A 17 1.42 -6.03 9.95
CA ILE A 17 1.29 -4.85 9.11
C ILE A 17 2.00 -3.70 9.81
N PHE A 18 3.03 -3.15 9.18
CA PHE A 18 3.84 -2.07 9.75
C PHE A 18 3.44 -0.74 9.12
N PRO A 19 2.69 0.13 9.83
CA PRO A 19 2.34 1.44 9.28
C PRO A 19 3.57 2.36 9.32
N LEU A 20 3.81 3.06 8.21
CA LEU A 20 4.71 4.21 8.17
C LEU A 20 3.95 5.41 7.61
N ALA A 21 3.98 6.51 8.35
CA ALA A 21 3.38 7.76 7.89
C ALA A 21 4.25 8.34 6.77
N VAL A 22 3.71 8.37 5.56
CA VAL A 22 4.33 9.04 4.40
C VAL A 22 3.42 10.17 3.94
N PHE A 23 4.00 11.35 3.72
CA PHE A 23 3.30 12.54 3.26
C PHE A 23 3.62 12.78 1.78
N PRO A 24 2.72 12.48 0.83
CA PRO A 24 3.02 12.56 -0.60
C PRO A 24 3.34 13.96 -1.11
N GLU A 25 2.95 15.01 -0.37
CA GLU A 25 3.15 16.42 -0.73
C GLU A 25 4.45 17.02 -0.17
N GLN A 26 5.15 16.30 0.70
CA GLN A 26 6.42 16.77 1.26
C GLN A 26 7.50 16.71 0.18
N ALA A 27 8.26 17.81 0.02
CA ALA A 27 9.45 17.83 -0.82
C ALA A 27 10.38 16.69 -0.36
N ASP A 28 10.90 15.91 -1.30
CA ASP A 28 11.72 14.70 -1.12
C ASP A 28 10.95 13.36 -0.96
N ASN A 29 9.64 13.36 -0.72
CA ASN A 29 8.84 12.14 -0.72
C ASN A 29 8.39 11.77 -2.15
N ALA A 30 9.27 11.09 -2.88
CA ALA A 30 8.98 10.63 -4.24
C ALA A 30 7.94 9.50 -4.24
N PHE A 31 6.74 9.80 -4.74
CA PHE A 31 5.68 8.80 -4.98
C PHE A 31 5.47 8.61 -6.49
N ASN A 32 5.42 7.36 -6.96
CA ASN A 32 5.11 7.06 -8.36
C ASN A 32 3.61 7.23 -8.65
N ARG A 33 3.14 8.48 -8.60
CA ARG A 33 1.73 8.86 -8.76
C ARG A 33 1.15 8.36 -10.06
N ARG A 34 1.93 8.39 -11.14
CA ARG A 34 1.50 7.90 -12.45
C ARG A 34 1.13 6.43 -12.41
N PHE A 35 2.01 5.57 -11.86
CA PHE A 35 1.71 4.14 -11.71
C PHE A 35 0.45 3.91 -10.86
N LEU A 36 0.34 4.56 -9.71
CA LEU A 36 -0.80 4.39 -8.81
C LEU A 36 -2.12 4.88 -9.44
N ALA A 37 -2.08 5.96 -10.22
CA ALA A 37 -3.26 6.49 -10.91
C ALA A 37 -3.68 5.60 -12.09
N GLU A 38 -2.72 5.17 -12.93
CA GLU A 38 -3.00 4.45 -14.18
C GLU A 38 -3.25 2.94 -14.00
N ALA A 39 -2.74 2.31 -12.94
CA ALA A 39 -2.96 0.89 -12.70
C ALA A 39 -4.46 0.57 -12.59
N ALA A 40 -4.89 -0.59 -13.07
CA ALA A 40 -6.29 -1.02 -12.93
C ALA A 40 -6.67 -1.21 -11.46
N ASN A 41 -7.89 -0.81 -11.08
CA ASN A 41 -8.46 -1.20 -9.79
C ASN A 41 -8.96 -2.65 -9.89
N LYS A 42 -8.45 -3.52 -9.03
CA LYS A 42 -8.77 -4.95 -8.96
C LYS A 42 -9.70 -5.29 -7.80
N LEU A 43 -10.24 -4.29 -7.10
CA LEU A 43 -11.06 -4.50 -5.92
C LEU A 43 -12.31 -5.33 -6.23
N ALA A 44 -13.15 -4.94 -7.21
CA ALA A 44 -14.35 -5.73 -7.52
C ALA A 44 -14.04 -7.13 -8.05
N GLU A 45 -12.87 -7.33 -8.68
CA GLU A 45 -12.41 -8.65 -9.13
C GLU A 45 -12.05 -9.55 -7.93
N ARG A 46 -11.34 -9.00 -6.93
CA ARG A 46 -10.82 -9.75 -5.77
C ARG A 46 -11.84 -9.88 -4.65
N SER A 47 -12.70 -8.88 -4.46
CA SER A 47 -13.81 -8.87 -3.50
C SER A 47 -15.05 -8.21 -4.13
N PRO A 48 -15.88 -8.99 -4.84
CA PRO A 48 -17.11 -8.47 -5.44
C PRO A 48 -18.07 -7.84 -4.43
N ALA A 49 -18.07 -8.32 -3.18
CA ALA A 49 -18.89 -7.77 -2.11
C ALA A 49 -18.52 -6.32 -1.76
N ASP A 50 -17.26 -5.93 -1.98
CA ASP A 50 -16.72 -4.60 -1.67
C ASP A 50 -16.66 -3.68 -2.90
N ALA A 51 -17.21 -4.09 -4.04
CA ALA A 51 -17.14 -3.33 -5.31
C ALA A 51 -17.66 -1.88 -5.19
N ALA A 52 -18.63 -1.63 -4.29
CA ALA A 52 -19.13 -0.27 -4.03
C ALA A 52 -18.05 0.68 -3.48
N LEU A 53 -16.94 0.16 -2.96
CA LEU A 53 -15.82 0.92 -2.41
C LEU A 53 -14.76 1.30 -3.45
N GLU A 54 -14.91 0.92 -4.72
CA GLU A 54 -13.89 1.19 -5.77
C GLU A 54 -13.57 2.68 -5.98
N GLY A 55 -14.48 3.57 -5.60
CA GLY A 55 -14.24 5.02 -5.64
C GLY A 55 -13.32 5.55 -4.54
N VAL A 56 -13.08 4.75 -3.48
CA VAL A 56 -12.28 5.14 -2.31
C VAL A 56 -11.14 4.17 -2.00
N ILE A 57 -11.28 2.90 -2.37
CA ILE A 57 -10.28 1.85 -2.21
C ILE A 57 -9.81 1.39 -3.59
N LYS A 58 -8.49 1.38 -3.79
CA LYS A 58 -7.86 0.85 -4.99
C LYS A 58 -6.97 -0.33 -4.63
N VAL A 59 -7.27 -1.49 -5.20
CA VAL A 59 -6.43 -2.69 -5.12
C VAL A 59 -5.66 -2.80 -6.44
N ILE A 60 -4.34 -2.88 -6.37
CA ILE A 60 -3.49 -3.00 -7.55
C ILE A 60 -2.80 -4.37 -7.51
N ASP A 61 -3.01 -5.17 -8.55
CA ASP A 61 -2.17 -6.33 -8.81
C ASP A 61 -0.87 -5.86 -9.48
N VAL A 62 0.22 -5.81 -8.70
CA VAL A 62 1.51 -5.28 -9.19
C VAL A 62 2.10 -6.17 -10.27
N ALA A 63 1.99 -7.49 -10.12
CA ALA A 63 2.55 -8.43 -11.09
C ALA A 63 1.87 -8.27 -12.45
N GLU A 64 0.54 -8.12 -12.48
CA GLU A 64 -0.19 -7.84 -13.71
C GLU A 64 0.19 -6.46 -14.29
N ALA A 65 0.21 -5.41 -13.47
CA ALA A 65 0.48 -4.05 -13.92
C ALA A 65 1.94 -3.80 -14.37
N ARG A 66 2.89 -4.67 -13.97
CA ARG A 66 4.33 -4.50 -14.21
C ARG A 66 4.98 -5.72 -14.89
N GLY A 67 4.20 -6.58 -15.54
CA GLY A 67 4.74 -7.69 -16.34
C GLY A 67 5.58 -8.67 -15.51
N GLY A 68 5.00 -9.16 -14.42
CA GLY A 68 5.58 -10.15 -13.51
C GLY A 68 6.57 -9.58 -12.48
N GLN A 69 6.81 -8.27 -12.44
CA GLN A 69 7.60 -7.67 -11.37
C GLN A 69 6.78 -7.58 -10.07
N LEU A 70 7.45 -7.69 -8.93
CA LEU A 70 6.89 -7.44 -7.61
C LEU A 70 7.35 -6.07 -7.09
N LEU A 71 6.57 -5.47 -6.20
CA LEU A 71 6.97 -4.28 -5.44
C LEU A 71 7.70 -4.75 -4.18
N GLU A 72 9.01 -4.49 -4.11
CA GLU A 72 9.75 -4.60 -2.85
C GLU A 72 9.60 -3.28 -2.10
N VAL A 73 9.38 -3.37 -0.79
CA VAL A 73 9.33 -2.22 0.12
C VAL A 73 10.29 -2.51 1.27
N ASP A 74 11.28 -1.66 1.43
CA ASP A 74 12.18 -1.65 2.59
C ASP A 74 11.81 -0.47 3.48
N MET A 75 11.70 -0.73 4.78
CA MET A 75 11.19 0.22 5.76
C MET A 75 12.07 0.23 7.00
N SER A 76 12.51 1.42 7.40
CA SER A 76 13.18 1.65 8.68
C SER A 76 12.27 2.50 9.56
N GLY A 77 11.74 1.87 10.63
CA GLY A 77 10.98 2.58 11.66
C GLY A 77 11.84 3.61 12.40
N ASP A 78 13.11 3.31 12.65
CA ASP A 78 14.03 4.19 13.38
C ASP A 78 14.38 5.46 12.60
N GLN A 79 14.49 5.36 11.26
CA GLN A 79 14.78 6.49 10.38
C GLN A 79 13.50 7.17 9.85
N GLU A 80 12.32 6.62 10.16
CA GLU A 80 11.02 7.03 9.60
C GLU A 80 11.03 7.09 8.06
N GLN A 81 11.72 6.14 7.43
CA GLN A 81 11.94 6.12 5.99
C GLN A 81 11.50 4.79 5.35
N ALA A 82 11.05 4.88 4.11
CA ALA A 82 10.79 3.73 3.27
C ALA A 82 11.30 3.96 1.84
N LEU A 83 11.77 2.88 1.23
CA LEU A 83 12.12 2.82 -0.18
C LEU A 83 11.32 1.70 -0.82
N ALA A 84 10.84 1.95 -2.04
CA ALA A 84 10.12 0.95 -2.80
C ALA A 84 10.57 0.92 -4.25
N TRP A 85 10.72 -0.27 -4.81
CA TRP A 85 11.11 -0.46 -6.20
C TRP A 85 10.49 -1.74 -6.79
N PHE A 86 10.39 -1.79 -8.12
CA PHE A 86 9.92 -2.97 -8.81
C PHE A 86 11.09 -3.92 -9.08
N ARG A 87 10.95 -5.18 -8.68
CA ARG A 87 11.96 -6.22 -8.90
C ARG A 87 11.37 -7.42 -9.62
N ARG A 88 12.14 -8.01 -10.52
CA ARG A 88 11.85 -9.33 -11.09
C ARG A 88 12.72 -10.36 -10.38
N TYR A 89 12.15 -11.53 -10.12
CA TYR A 89 12.90 -12.70 -9.67
C TYR A 89 12.90 -13.68 -10.84
N ASP A 90 14.09 -14.04 -11.28
CA ASP A 90 14.31 -15.05 -12.32
C ASP A 90 14.40 -16.45 -11.72
#